data_AF-A0A950E527-F1
#
_entry.id   AF-A0A950E527-F1
#
_cell.length_a   1.000
_cell.length_b   1.000
_cell.length_c   1.000
_cell.angle_alpha   90.00
_cell.angle_beta   90.00
_cell.angle_gamma   90.00
#
_symmetry.space_group_name_H-M   'P 1'
#
loop_
_entity.id
_entity.type
_entity.pdbx_description
1 polymer ?
#
loop_
_entity_poly.entity_id
_entity_poly.type
_entity_poly.pdbx_seq_one_letter_code
_entity_poly.pdbx_strand_id
1 'polypeptide(L)' 'RVIARARAASGDVALFAHGHFLRVLAARWLGLPVEHGQHFLLDTGTLSVLSYYRHIPAIKIWNGPVAR' A
#
# COMPACT_ATOMS: atom_id res chain seq x y z
N ARG A 1 -6.27 -10.90 5.38
CA ARG A 1 -5.38 -11.24 6.53
C ARG A 1 -4.26 -10.23 6.74
N VAL A 2 -3.40 -9.94 5.75
CA VAL A 2 -2.25 -9.02 5.94
C VAL A 2 -2.65 -7.60 6.35
N ILE A 3 -3.68 -7.02 5.70
CA ILE A 3 -4.15 -5.65 6.03
C ILE A 3 -4.64 -5.55 7.47
N ALA A 4 -5.42 -6.53 7.93
CA ALA A 4 -5.90 -6.56 9.32
C ALA A 4 -4.73 -6.61 10.33
N ARG A 5 -3.69 -7.41 10.05
CA ARG A 5 -2.50 -7.47 10.89
C ARG A 5 -1.71 -6.15 10.88
N ALA A 6 -1.56 -5.53 9.71
CA ALA A 6 -0.88 -4.24 9.60
C ALA A 6 -1.62 -3.14 10.39
N ARG A 7 -2.95 -3.12 10.34
CA ARG A 7 -3.78 -2.16 11.10
C ARG A 7 -3.76 -2.37 12.61
N ALA A 8 -3.50 -3.59 13.07
CA ALA A 8 -3.45 -3.93 14.49
C ALA A 8 -2.06 -3.70 15.12
N ALA A 9 -1.04 -3.40 14.33
CA ALA A 9 0.30 -3.13 14.84
C ALA A 9 0.34 -1.76 15.55
N SER A 10 1.07 -1.67 16.66
CA SER A 10 1.21 -0.43 17.46
C SER A 10 2.22 0.58 16.89
N GLY A 11 2.46 0.56 15.57
CA GLY A 11 3.46 1.41 14.90
C GLY A 11 3.51 1.17 13.39
N ASP A 12 4.53 1.73 12.75
CA ASP A 12 4.72 1.61 11.31
C ASP A 12 5.06 0.16 10.88
N VAL A 13 4.50 -0.26 9.74
CA VAL A 13 4.70 -1.61 9.19
C VAL A 13 5.35 -1.53 7.82
N ALA A 14 6.52 -2.15 7.67
CA ALA A 14 7.15 -2.36 6.37
C ALA A 14 6.67 -3.68 5.75
N LEU A 15 6.30 -3.65 4.47
CA LEU A 15 5.85 -4.82 3.71
C LEU A 15 6.72 -5.00 2.47
N PHE A 16 7.24 -6.22 2.28
CA PHE A 16 8.03 -6.60 1.11
C PHE A 16 7.33 -7.76 0.39
N ALA A 17 7.03 -7.57 -0.90
CA ALA A 17 6.39 -8.57 -1.74
C ALA A 17 6.55 -8.20 -3.24
N HIS A 18 6.02 -9.05 -4.11
CA HIS A 18 6.01 -8.80 -5.56
C HIS A 18 5.04 -7.68 -5.94
N GLY A 19 5.36 -6.98 -7.04
CA GLY A 19 4.60 -5.81 -7.50
C GLY A 19 3.11 -6.09 -7.70
N HIS A 20 2.75 -7.22 -8.33
CA HIS A 20 1.34 -7.59 -8.54
C HIS A 20 0.55 -7.69 -7.23
N PHE A 21 1.14 -8.30 -6.20
CA PHE A 21 0.49 -8.43 -4.91
C PHE A 21 0.35 -7.06 -4.21
N LEU A 22 1.39 -6.24 -4.24
CA LEU A 22 1.38 -4.92 -3.60
C LEU A 22 0.37 -3.96 -4.24
N ARG A 23 0.16 -4.05 -5.56
CA ARG A 23 -0.89 -3.31 -6.27
C ARG A 23 -2.29 -3.71 -5.81
N VAL A 24 -2.55 -5.02 -5.65
CA VAL A 24 -3.81 -5.52 -5.08
C VAL A 24 -3.96 -5.08 -3.62
N LEU A 25 -2.87 -5.12 -2.84
CA LEU A 25 -2.87 -4.68 -1.45
C LEU A 25 -3.23 -3.19 -1.34
N ALA A 26 -2.71 -2.33 -2.22
CA ALA A 26 -3.05 -0.91 -2.27
C ALA A 26 -4.55 -0.69 -2.59
N ALA A 27 -5.10 -1.40 -3.58
CA ALA A 27 -6.53 -1.35 -3.89
C ALA A 27 -7.39 -1.76 -2.68
N ARG A 28 -7.03 -2.88 -2.03
CA ARG A 28 -7.73 -3.36 -0.82
C ARG A 28 -7.54 -2.47 0.40
N TRP A 29 -6.41 -1.78 0.52
CA TRP A 29 -6.19 -0.78 1.56
C TRP A 29 -7.21 0.35 1.46
N LEU A 30 -7.45 0.84 0.24
CA LEU A 30 -8.43 1.88 -0.10
C LEU A 30 -9.89 1.40 -0.05
N GLY A 31 -10.14 0.12 0.23
CA GLY A 31 -11.49 -0.45 0.22
C GLY A 31 -12.03 -0.79 -1.17
N LEU A 32 -11.22 -0.67 -2.22
CA LEU A 32 -11.60 -0.99 -3.60
C LEU A 32 -11.60 -2.51 -3.85
N PRO A 33 -12.35 -3.02 -4.85
CA PRO A 33 -12.24 -4.41 -5.32
C PRO A 33 -10.81 -4.79 -5.76
N VAL A 34 -10.45 -6.08 -5.71
CA VAL A 34 -9.06 -6.54 -5.98
C VAL A 34 -8.61 -6.23 -7.41
N GLU A 35 -9.52 -6.32 -8.36
CA GLU A 35 -9.34 -6.04 -9.79
C GLU A 35 -8.90 -4.59 -10.06
N HIS A 36 -9.19 -3.65 -9.15
CA HIS A 36 -8.71 -2.27 -9.28
C HIS A 36 -7.19 -2.15 -9.05
N GLY A 37 -6.53 -3.20 -8.53
CA GLY A 37 -5.08 -3.29 -8.49
C GLY A 37 -4.41 -3.06 -9.86
N GLN A 38 -5.13 -3.36 -10.95
CA GLN A 38 -4.63 -3.13 -12.32
C GLN A 38 -4.36 -1.65 -12.63
N HIS A 39 -4.99 -0.71 -11.92
CA HIS A 39 -4.83 0.73 -12.16
C HIS A 39 -3.63 1.36 -11.44
N PHE A 40 -2.95 0.61 -10.56
CA PHE A 40 -1.77 1.11 -9.85
C PHE A 40 -0.49 0.60 -10.51
N LEU A 41 0.28 1.43 -11.23
CA LEU A 41 1.60 1.02 -11.72
C LEU A 41 2.60 0.97 -10.56
N LEU A 42 3.44 -0.05 -10.43
CA LEU A 42 4.40 -0.15 -9.32
C LEU A 42 5.78 -0.53 -9.83
N ASP A 43 6.73 0.37 -9.63
CA ASP A 43 8.12 0.18 -10.08
C ASP A 43 8.95 -0.54 -9.01
N THR A 44 9.93 -1.33 -9.47
CA THR A 44 10.82 -2.07 -8.58
C THR A 44 11.73 -1.13 -7.79
N GLY A 45 11.93 -1.41 -6.50
CA GLY A 45 12.88 -0.64 -5.68
C GLY A 45 12.40 0.76 -5.32
N THR A 46 11.09 1.00 -5.36
CA THR A 46 10.48 2.28 -4.97
C THR A 46 9.83 2.21 -3.59
N LEU A 47 9.67 3.38 -2.95
CA LEU A 47 8.97 3.54 -1.69
C LEU A 47 7.50 3.91 -1.95
N SER A 48 6.59 3.18 -1.32
CA SER A 48 5.15 3.49 -1.31
C SER A 48 4.64 3.50 0.13
N VAL A 49 3.82 4.49 0.47
CA VAL A 49 3.30 4.71 1.82
C VAL A 49 1.78 4.71 1.80
N LEU A 50 1.20 3.69 2.43
CA LEU A 50 -0.23 3.59 2.70
C LEU A 50 -0.50 4.24 4.06
N SER A 51 -1.52 5.11 4.13
CA SER A 51 -1.79 5.95 5.29
C SER A 51 -3.29 6.17 5.47
N TYR A 52 -3.64 7.13 6.31
CA TYR A 52 -5.00 7.60 6.55
C TYR A 52 -5.06 9.12 6.44
N TYR A 53 -6.13 9.65 5.85
CA TYR A 53 -6.49 11.05 5.93
C TYR A 53 -7.87 11.16 6.59
N ARG A 54 -7.96 11.82 7.75
CA ARG A 54 -9.21 11.93 8.53
C ARG A 54 -9.89 10.57 8.76
N HIS A 55 -9.11 9.58 9.18
CA HIS A 55 -9.53 8.19 9.40
C HIS A 55 -9.95 7.40 8.15
N ILE A 56 -9.85 7.99 6.95
CA ILE A 56 -10.14 7.31 5.68
C ILE A 56 -8.81 6.75 5.12
N PRO A 57 -8.75 5.45 4.74
CA PRO A 57 -7.55 4.89 4.12
C PRO A 57 -7.16 5.65 2.85
N ALA A 58 -5.87 5.96 2.72
CA ALA A 58 -5.31 6.75 1.62
C ALA A 58 -3.92 6.24 1.21
N ILE A 59 -3.45 6.66 0.03
CA ILE A 59 -2.05 6.50 -0.40
C ILE A 59 -1.38 7.86 -0.25
N LYS A 60 -0.31 7.92 0.56
CA LYS A 60 0.48 9.15 0.79
C LYS A 60 1.62 9.29 -0.22
N ILE A 61 2.27 8.18 -0.56
CA ILE A 61 3.38 8.11 -1.52
C ILE A 61 3.18 6.87 -2.37
N TRP A 62 3.43 6.99 -3.67
CA TRP A 62 3.38 5.89 -4.63
C TRP A 62 4.53 6.04 -5.63
N ASN A 63 5.33 4.99 -5.85
CA ASN A 63 6.56 5.03 -6.67
C ASN A 63 7.52 6.16 -6.27
N GLY A 64 7.67 6.43 -4.97
CA GLY A 64 8.61 7.42 -4.48
C GLY A 64 10.06 6.91 -4.46
N PRO A 65 11.05 7.81 -4.39
CA PRO A 65 12.45 7.42 -4.20
C PRO A 65 12.66 6.86 -2.78
N VAL A 66 13.55 5.86 -2.65
CA VAL A 66 13.89 5.23 -1.35
C VAL A 66 14.94 6.04 -0.58
N ALA A 67 15.79 6.79 -1.28
CA ALA A 67 16.77 7.73 -0.73
C ALA A 67 16.58 9.10 -1.37
N ARG A 68 16.93 10.17 -0.64
CA ARG A 68 17.02 11.52 -1.20
C ARG A 68 18.27 11.68 -2.04
#